data_AF-A0A081GPZ4-F1
#
_entry.id   AF-A0A081GPZ4-F1
#
_cell.length_a   1.000
_cell.length_b   1.000
_cell.length_c   1.000
_cell.angle_alpha   90.00
_cell.angle_beta   90.00
_cell.angle_gamma   90.00
#
_symmetry.space_group_name_H-M   'P 1'
#
loop_
_entity.id
_entity.type
_entity.pdbx_description
1 polymer ?
#
loop_
_entity_poly.entity_id
_entity_poly.type
_entity_poly.pdbx_seq_one_letter_code
_entity_poly.pdbx_strand_id
1 'polypeptide(L)' 'MTSSRNASSPGLGDPPDAGGSPWSDGNEPSTAELLRQLGEDRLWLLRQIDSGRWSEWRLDLAALERELGQLLEQAAERL' A
#
# COMPACT_ATOMS: atom_id res chain seq x y z
N MET A 1 -63.49 -23.83 17.17
CA MET A 1 -62.33 -22.93 17.12
C MET A 1 -61.14 -23.65 17.72
N THR A 2 -60.37 -24.39 16.92
CA THR A 2 -59.07 -24.94 17.35
C THR A 2 -58.07 -24.54 16.27
N SER A 3 -57.08 -23.75 16.67
CA SER A 3 -56.15 -23.11 15.77
C SER A 3 -55.02 -24.06 15.41
N SER A 4 -54.83 -24.27 14.11
CA SER A 4 -53.54 -24.64 13.52
C SER A 4 -52.47 -23.66 13.99
N ARG A 5 -51.36 -24.17 14.52
CA ARG A 5 -50.10 -23.41 14.53
C ARG A 5 -48.99 -24.27 13.94
N ASN A 6 -48.79 -23.98 12.66
CA ASN A 6 -47.71 -24.39 11.79
C ASN A 6 -46.34 -24.14 12.46
N ALA A 7 -45.52 -25.19 12.56
CA ALA A 7 -44.10 -25.08 12.85
C ALA A 7 -43.37 -24.72 11.55
N SER A 8 -42.98 -23.46 11.41
CA SER A 8 -42.11 -23.00 10.32
C SER A 8 -41.04 -22.10 10.95
N SER A 9 -39.84 -22.65 11.10
CA SER A 9 -38.62 -21.85 11.21
C SER A 9 -38.42 -21.07 9.91
N PRO A 10 -37.98 -19.82 9.98
CA PRO A 10 -36.73 -19.51 9.26
C PRO A 10 -35.88 -18.40 9.90
N GLY A 11 -34.59 -18.46 9.58
CA GLY A 11 -33.77 -17.27 9.39
C GLY A 11 -33.17 -16.66 10.64
N LEU A 12 -32.19 -17.34 11.26
CA LEU A 12 -31.15 -16.62 11.99
C LEU A 12 -30.42 -15.76 10.95
N GLY A 13 -30.61 -14.45 11.03
CA GLY A 13 -30.16 -13.49 10.02
C GLY A 13 -28.67 -13.63 9.72
N ASP A 14 -28.37 -13.59 8.43
CA ASP A 14 -27.03 -13.41 7.89
C ASP A 14 -26.32 -12.25 8.61
N PRO A 15 -25.06 -12.43 9.03
CA PRO A 15 -24.28 -11.33 9.59
C PRO A 15 -24.16 -10.22 8.53
N PRO A 16 -24.14 -8.93 8.95
CA PRO A 16 -23.85 -7.85 8.02
C PRO A 16 -22.46 -8.10 7.43
N ASP A 17 -22.40 -8.04 6.11
CA ASP A 17 -21.20 -7.96 5.28
C ASP A 17 -20.07 -7.22 6.02
N ALA A 18 -19.15 -8.00 6.60
CA ALA A 18 -17.84 -7.53 7.03
C ALA A 18 -16.83 -7.90 5.93
N GLY A 19 -17.21 -7.67 4.67
CA GLY A 19 -16.41 -7.95 3.47
C GLY A 19 -15.50 -6.81 3.07
N GLY A 20 -15.49 -5.69 3.81
CA GLY A 20 -14.50 -4.63 3.64
C GLY A 20 -13.18 -5.02 4.30
N SER A 21 -12.29 -5.67 3.56
CA SER A 21 -10.88 -5.74 3.96
C SER A 21 -10.40 -4.31 4.26
N PRO A 22 -9.95 -3.99 5.50
CA PRO A 22 -9.61 -2.62 5.90
C PRO A 22 -8.34 -2.08 5.21
N TRP A 23 -7.75 -2.88 4.31
CA TRP A 23 -6.52 -2.59 3.58
C TRP A 23 -6.77 -2.33 2.08
N SER A 24 -8.03 -2.37 1.64
CA SER A 24 -8.41 -2.11 0.26
C SER A 24 -9.26 -0.85 0.19
N ASP A 25 -8.67 0.28 0.54
CA ASP A 25 -9.15 1.55 0.00
C ASP A 25 -8.95 1.44 -1.52
N GLY A 26 -10.04 1.29 -2.27
CA GLY A 26 -10.10 0.81 -3.66
C GLY A 26 -9.48 1.75 -4.72
N ASN A 27 -8.47 2.52 -4.34
CA ASN A 27 -7.70 3.37 -5.22
C ASN A 27 -6.26 2.87 -5.25
N GLU A 28 -5.98 1.88 -6.11
CA GLU A 28 -4.60 1.54 -6.42
C GLU A 28 -3.88 2.81 -6.91
N PRO A 29 -2.75 3.19 -6.29
CA PRO A 29 -2.05 4.41 -6.67
C PRO A 29 -1.62 4.30 -8.13
N SER A 30 -1.90 5.36 -8.90
CA SER A 30 -1.44 5.42 -10.29
C SER A 30 0.08 5.33 -10.37
N THR A 31 0.62 4.85 -11.49
CA THR A 31 2.08 4.77 -11.70
C THR A 31 2.75 6.12 -11.43
N ALA A 32 2.14 7.23 -11.83
CA ALA A 32 2.63 8.58 -11.53
C ALA A 32 2.77 8.86 -10.03
N GLU A 33 1.80 8.41 -9.24
CA GLU A 33 1.77 8.59 -7.79
C GLU A 33 2.80 7.68 -7.10
N LEU A 34 2.98 6.46 -7.59
CA LEU A 34 4.04 5.56 -7.12
C LEU A 34 5.44 6.14 -7.41
N LEU A 35 5.67 6.70 -8.60
CA LEU A 35 6.94 7.35 -8.92
C LEU A 35 7.20 8.58 -8.04
N ARG A 36 6.14 9.36 -7.75
CA ARG A 36 6.22 10.50 -6.83
C ARG A 36 6.65 10.05 -5.43
N GLN A 37 5.96 9.06 -4.86
CA GLN A 37 6.27 8.52 -3.54
C GLN A 37 7.68 7.96 -3.47
N LEU A 38 8.10 7.17 -4.47
CA LEU A 38 9.44 6.61 -4.53
C LEU A 38 10.52 7.70 -4.66
N GLY A 39 10.21 8.82 -5.33
CA GLY A 39 11.06 10.01 -5.35
C GLY A 39 11.22 10.66 -3.97
N GLU A 40 10.14 10.78 -3.19
CA GLU A 40 10.19 11.29 -1.82
C GLU A 40 11.01 10.37 -0.89
N ASP A 41 10.81 9.05 -1.02
CA ASP A 41 11.57 8.05 -0.26
C ASP A 41 13.06 8.09 -0.56
N ARG A 42 13.43 8.29 -1.83
CA ARG A 42 14.83 8.49 -2.25
C ARG A 42 15.45 9.71 -1.56
N LEU A 43 14.74 10.85 -1.52
CA LEU A 43 15.21 12.06 -0.84
C LEU A 43 15.34 11.85 0.67
N TRP A 44 14.40 11.13 1.26
CA TRP A 44 14.48 10.75 2.68
C TRP A 44 15.71 9.91 2.96
N LEU A 45 15.97 8.88 2.13
CA LEU A 45 17.13 8.00 2.25
C LEU A 45 18.45 8.78 2.19
N LEU A 46 18.58 9.70 1.22
CA LEU A 46 19.76 10.56 1.09
C LEU A 46 20.00 11.40 2.34
N ARG A 47 18.93 12.00 2.90
CA ARG A 47 19.04 12.77 4.16
C ARG A 47 19.51 11.91 5.33
N GLN A 48 19.11 10.63 5.38
CA GLN A 48 19.57 9.72 6.43
C GLN A 48 21.05 9.38 6.31
N ILE A 49 21.48 9.13 5.07
CA ILE A 49 22.90 8.92 4.76
C ILE A 49 23.70 10.16 5.18
N ASP A 50 23.29 11.35 4.78
CA ASP A 50 23.95 12.62 5.14
C ASP A 50 24.00 12.85 6.65
N SER A 51 22.95 12.46 7.38
CA SER A 51 22.89 12.56 8.84
C SER A 51 23.85 11.59 9.57
N GLY A 52 24.59 10.75 8.85
CA GLY A 52 25.51 9.77 9.43
C GLY A 52 24.82 8.54 10.01
N ARG A 53 23.55 8.31 9.69
CA ARG A 53 22.88 7.03 9.99
C ARG A 53 23.42 5.95 9.05
N TRP A 54 23.43 4.70 9.53
CA TRP A 54 23.85 3.53 8.76
C TRP A 54 25.25 3.65 8.15
N SER A 55 26.23 4.12 8.94
CA SER A 55 27.63 4.27 8.48
C SER A 55 28.23 2.99 7.89
N GLU A 56 27.84 1.84 8.42
CA GLU A 56 28.25 0.52 7.91
C GLU A 56 27.74 0.22 6.51
N TRP A 57 26.58 0.75 6.11
CA TRP A 57 25.93 0.46 4.82
C TRP A 57 25.92 1.68 3.91
N ARG A 58 26.72 2.71 4.24
CA ARG A 58 26.67 4.02 3.58
C ARG A 58 26.97 3.92 2.08
N LEU A 59 27.88 3.02 1.70
CA LEU A 59 28.23 2.77 0.30
C LEU A 59 27.13 2.01 -0.43
N ASP A 60 26.60 0.95 0.19
CA ASP A 60 25.51 0.15 -0.39
C ASP A 60 24.23 0.97 -0.56
N LEU A 61 23.87 1.79 0.42
CA LEU A 61 22.72 2.69 0.35
C LEU A 61 22.92 3.82 -0.67
N ALA A 62 24.15 4.30 -0.85
CA ALA A 62 24.45 5.26 -1.92
C ALA A 62 24.36 4.62 -3.32
N ALA A 63 24.77 3.35 -3.46
CA ALA A 63 24.57 2.60 -4.71
C ALA A 63 23.06 2.44 -5.00
N LEU A 64 22.29 1.99 -4.01
CA LEU A 64 20.84 1.85 -4.09
C LEU A 64 20.16 3.17 -4.48
N GLU A 65 20.52 4.27 -3.84
CA GLU A 65 19.99 5.61 -4.14
C GLU A 65 20.24 6.01 -5.60
N ARG A 66 21.43 5.70 -6.14
CA ARG A 66 21.75 5.95 -7.55
C ARG A 66 20.96 5.06 -8.51
N GLU A 67 20.78 3.79 -8.17
CA GLU A 67 19.96 2.86 -8.96
C GLU A 67 18.49 3.30 -8.99
N LEU A 68 17.94 3.72 -7.83
CA LEU A 68 16.60 4.30 -7.74
C LEU A 68 16.48 5.57 -8.58
N GLY A 69 17.50 6.43 -8.59
CA GLY A 69 17.54 7.61 -9.45
C GLY A 69 17.41 7.27 -10.94
N GLN A 70 18.17 6.27 -11.42
CA GLN A 70 18.10 5.83 -12.81
C GLN A 70 16.75 5.21 -13.15
N LEU A 71 16.19 4.40 -12.25
CA LEU A 71 14.88 3.79 -12.44
C LEU A 71 13.76 4.84 -12.55
N LEU A 72 13.78 5.84 -11.65
CA LEU A 72 12.82 6.94 -11.66
C LEU A 72 12.91 7.76 -12.95
N GLU A 73 14.12 8.04 -13.43
CA GLU A 73 14.34 8.76 -14.69
C GLU A 73 13.76 7.98 -15.88
N GLN A 74 14.10 6.70 -16.00
CA GLN A 74 13.57 5.83 -17.07
C GLN A 74 12.05 5.64 -17.01
N ALA A 75 11.47 5.62 -15.82
CA ALA A 75 10.03 5.50 -15.65
C ALA A 75 9.31 6.81 -16.00
N ALA A 76 9.92 7.96 -15.68
CA ALA A 76 9.40 9.26 -16.06
C ALA A 76 9.43 9.49 -17.58
N GLU A 77 10.42 8.95 -18.29
CA GLU A 77 10.48 8.99 -19.76
C GLU A 77 9.38 8.16 -20.44
N ARG A 78 8.80 7.19 -19.73
CA ARG A 78 7.79 6.26 -20.26
C ARG A 78 6.35 6.64 -19.90
N LEU A 79 6.18 7.69 -19.11
CA LEU A 79 4.88 8.15 -18.61
C LEU A 79 4.26 9.19 -19.55
#